data_AF-A0A348ZJN2-F1
#
_entry.id   AF-A0A348ZJN2-F1
#
_cell.length_a   1.000
_cell.length_b   1.000
_cell.length_c   1.000
_cell.angle_alpha   90.00
_cell.angle_beta   90.00
_cell.angle_gamma   90.00
#
_symmetry.space_group_name_H-M   'P 1'
#
loop_
_entity.id
_entity.type
_entity.pdbx_description
1 polymer ?
#
loop_
_entity_poly.entity_id
_entity_poly.type
_entity_poly.pdbx_seq_one_letter_code
_entity_poly.pdbx_strand_id
1 'polypeptide(L)'
;VASKYPKIAKDYFYNKKHKTVDVIKLNGSVELAPIVGLSEVIVDIVETGTTLRENGLEVLEEICPLSARMVVNQVSMKMEDERIKKIISDLQKVI
;
A
#
# COMPACT_ATOMS: atom_id res chain seq x y z
N VAL A 1 -1.19 14.97 -5.96
CA VAL A 1 -1.30 13.82 -5.04
C VAL A 1 0.09 13.29 -4.74
N ALA A 2 0.50 13.21 -3.48
CA ALA A 2 1.79 12.58 -3.11
C ALA A 2 1.60 11.13 -2.65
N SER A 3 2.50 10.23 -3.04
CA SER A 3 2.38 8.80 -2.68
C SER A 3 3.68 8.01 -2.86
N LYS A 4 3.88 7.00 -2.01
CA LYS A 4 4.85 5.91 -2.27
C LYS A 4 4.38 4.94 -3.35
N TYR A 5 3.09 4.96 -3.68
CA TYR A 5 2.40 4.02 -4.57
C TYR A 5 1.82 4.74 -5.80
N PRO A 6 2.65 5.34 -6.67
CA PRO A 6 2.17 6.20 -7.74
C PRO A 6 1.26 5.48 -8.75
N LYS A 7 1.47 4.18 -8.98
CA LYS A 7 0.61 3.36 -9.85
C LYS A 7 -0.79 3.21 -9.28
N ILE A 8 -0.91 2.92 -7.98
CA ILE A 8 -2.19 2.76 -7.27
C ILE A 8 -2.91 4.11 -7.23
N ALA A 9 -2.21 5.18 -6.85
CA ALA A 9 -2.79 6.52 -6.83
C ALA A 9 -3.30 6.94 -8.22
N LYS A 10 -2.50 6.78 -9.27
CA LYS A 10 -2.90 7.13 -10.64
C LYS A 10 -4.12 6.32 -11.10
N ASP A 11 -4.12 5.02 -10.86
CA ASP A 11 -5.25 4.15 -11.21
C ASP A 11 -6.53 4.56 -10.49
N TYR A 12 -6.46 4.79 -9.18
CA TYR A 12 -7.60 5.22 -8.39
C TYR A 12 -8.19 6.55 -8.87
N PHE A 13 -7.35 7.58 -9.05
CA PHE A 13 -7.86 8.89 -9.49
C PHE A 13 -8.40 8.85 -10.92
N TYR A 14 -7.77 8.12 -11.83
CA TYR A 14 -8.18 8.04 -13.22
C TYR A 14 -9.43 7.16 -13.42
N ASN A 15 -9.40 5.93 -12.91
CA ASN A 15 -10.44 4.92 -13.17
C ASN A 15 -11.60 4.94 -12.16
N LYS A 16 -11.38 5.37 -10.90
CA LYS A 16 -12.44 5.43 -9.88
C LYS A 16 -13.00 6.83 -9.68
N LYS A 17 -12.16 7.86 -9.72
CA LYS A 17 -12.58 9.26 -9.52
C LYS A 17 -12.81 10.04 -10.80
N HIS A 18 -12.38 9.52 -11.95
CA HIS A 18 -12.43 10.21 -13.24
C HIS A 18 -11.78 11.61 -13.18
N LYS A 19 -10.67 11.72 -12.45
CA LYS A 19 -9.90 12.96 -12.26
C LYS A 19 -8.49 12.78 -12.77
N THR A 20 -8.04 13.73 -13.58
CA THR A 20 -6.62 13.87 -13.93
C THR A 20 -5.89 14.53 -12.78
N VAL A 21 -4.84 13.89 -12.28
CA VAL A 21 -4.03 14.40 -11.17
C VAL A 21 -2.55 14.25 -11.46
N ASP A 22 -1.75 15.21 -10.99
CA ASP A 22 -0.31 15.07 -10.93
C ASP A 22 0.09 14.23 -9.71
N VAL A 23 0.79 13.13 -9.97
CA VAL A 23 1.23 12.19 -8.94
C VAL A 23 2.72 12.39 -8.67
N ILE A 24 3.04 12.80 -7.45
CA ILE A 24 4.40 13.02 -6.99
C ILE A 24 4.84 11.77 -6.22
N LYS A 25 5.85 11.06 -6.75
CA LYS A 25 6.41 9.89 -6.07
C LYS A 25 7.27 10.33 -4.90
N LEU A 26 6.97 9.81 -3.71
CA LEU A 26 7.79 9.96 -2.52
C LEU A 26 8.35 8.60 -2.08
N ASN A 27 9.51 8.61 -1.41
CA ASN A 27 10.13 7.39 -0.88
C ASN A 27 9.88 7.21 0.63
N GLY A 28 9.50 8.28 1.34
CA GLY A 28 9.34 8.32 2.79
C GLY A 28 8.54 9.56 3.20
N SER A 29 8.11 9.61 4.47
CA SER A 29 7.44 10.76 5.10
C SER A 29 6.37 11.41 4.22
N VAL A 30 5.40 10.61 3.76
CA VAL A 30 4.38 11.06 2.81
C VAL A 30 3.49 12.12 3.47
N GLU A 31 3.29 12.01 4.78
CA GLU A 31 2.52 12.90 5.65
C GLU A 31 3.06 14.34 5.66
N LEU A 32 4.34 14.53 5.34
CA LEU A 32 4.97 15.85 5.27
C LEU A 32 4.55 16.61 4.01
N ALA A 33 4.13 15.92 2.94
CA ALA A 33 3.86 16.57 1.66
C ALA A 33 2.72 17.60 1.71
N PRO A 34 1.59 17.36 2.40
CA PRO A 34 0.61 18.40 2.67
C PRO A 34 1.15 19.54 3.53
N ILE A 35 1.91 19.23 4.58
CA ILE A 35 2.41 20.22 5.55
C ILE A 35 3.31 21.26 4.88
N VAL A 36 4.16 20.84 3.94
CA VAL A 36 5.08 21.73 3.21
C VAL A 36 4.49 22.30 1.91
N GLY A 37 3.21 22.04 1.63
CA GLY A 37 2.53 22.53 0.43
C GLY A 37 2.92 21.82 -0.87
N LEU A 38 3.55 20.65 -0.80
CA LEU A 38 3.94 19.86 -1.98
C LEU A 38 2.73 19.16 -2.64
N SER A 39 1.70 18.82 -1.86
CA SER A 39 0.49 18.18 -2.38
C SER A 39 -0.74 18.47 -1.53
N GLU A 40 -1.91 18.59 -2.15
CA GLU A 40 -3.18 18.77 -1.43
C GLU A 40 -3.62 17.52 -0.66
N VAL A 41 -3.36 16.33 -1.22
CA VAL A 41 -3.76 15.04 -0.65
C VAL A 41 -2.67 14.00 -0.85
N ILE A 42 -2.68 12.99 0.02
CA ILE A 42 -1.78 11.84 -0.04
C ILE A 42 -2.54 10.54 -0.31
N VAL A 43 -1.82 9.57 -0.86
CA VAL A 43 -2.25 8.17 -0.91
C VAL A 43 -1.15 7.35 -0.24
N ASP A 44 -1.45 6.80 0.93
CA ASP A 44 -0.54 5.93 1.67
C ASP A 44 -1.30 4.80 2.38
N ILE A 45 -0.58 3.80 2.86
CA ILE A 45 -1.13 2.74 3.71
C ILE A 45 -1.31 3.29 5.13
N VAL A 46 -2.48 3.05 5.70
CA VAL A 46 -2.79 3.42 7.08
C VAL A 46 -3.32 2.21 7.83
N GLU A 47 -2.96 2.08 9.12
CA GLU A 47 -3.48 1.05 10.02
C GLU A 47 -4.48 1.66 11.01
N THR A 48 -4.01 2.21 12.13
CA THR A 48 -4.89 2.81 13.17
C THR A 48 -5.27 4.26 12.90
N GLY A 49 -4.60 4.92 11.94
CA GLY A 49 -4.78 6.34 11.65
C GLY A 49 -4.13 7.29 12.66
N THR A 50 -3.47 6.78 13.71
CA THR A 50 -2.84 7.61 14.75
C THR A 50 -1.79 8.56 14.18
N THR A 51 -0.88 8.04 13.34
CA THR A 51 0.17 8.83 12.69
C THR A 51 -0.38 9.95 11.81
N LEU A 52 -1.51 9.72 11.13
CA LEU A 52 -2.15 10.75 10.32
C LEU A 52 -2.68 11.88 11.20
N ARG A 53 -3.38 11.54 12.30
CA ARG A 53 -3.95 12.53 13.23
C ARG A 53 -2.88 13.39 13.89
N GLU A 54 -1.75 12.79 14.27
CA GLU A 54 -0.60 13.51 14.83
C GLU A 54 -0.02 14.55 13.85
N ASN A 55 -0.18 14.32 12.54
CA ASN A 55 0.23 15.24 11.48
C ASN A 55 -0.91 16.13 10.97
N GLY A 56 -2.06 16.17 11.67
CA GLY A 56 -3.22 16.96 11.28
C GLY A 56 -3.95 16.45 10.04
N LEU A 57 -3.76 15.18 9.69
CA LEU A 57 -4.39 14.52 8.55
C LEU A 57 -5.56 13.63 9.00
N GLU A 58 -6.56 13.54 8.14
CA GLU A 58 -7.69 12.63 8.30
C GLU A 58 -7.84 11.70 7.10
N VAL A 59 -8.44 10.54 7.32
CA VAL A 59 -8.73 9.58 6.25
C VAL A 59 -9.96 10.05 5.51
N LEU A 60 -9.79 10.44 4.24
CA LEU A 60 -10.89 10.86 3.38
C LEU A 60 -11.66 9.67 2.80
N GLU A 61 -10.94 8.63 2.39
CA GLU A 61 -11.52 7.46 1.74
C GLU A 61 -10.57 6.25 1.80
N GLU A 62 -11.15 5.06 1.88
CA GLU A 62 -10.43 3.80 1.73
C GLU A 62 -10.36 3.42 0.24
N ILE A 63 -9.14 3.22 -0.28
CA ILE A 63 -8.91 2.89 -1.70
C ILE A 63 -9.08 1.40 -1.97
N CYS A 64 -8.44 0.56 -1.13
CA CYS A 64 -8.53 -0.88 -1.23
C CYS A 64 -8.11 -1.55 0.09
N PRO A 65 -8.65 -2.75 0.39
CA PRO A 65 -8.19 -3.55 1.51
C PRO A 65 -6.79 -4.10 1.24
N LEU A 66 -5.99 -4.23 2.30
CA LEU A 66 -4.64 -4.79 2.26
C LEU A 66 -4.55 -6.04 3.12
N SER A 67 -3.80 -7.03 2.64
CA SER A 67 -3.47 -8.24 3.40
C SER A 67 -2.06 -8.69 3.05
N ALA A 68 -1.30 -9.17 4.05
CA ALA A 68 -0.07 -9.90 3.79
C ALA A 68 -0.36 -11.21 3.03
N ARG A 69 0.52 -11.60 2.11
CA ARG A 69 0.41 -12.83 1.31
C ARG A 69 1.76 -13.55 1.29
N MET A 70 1.73 -14.88 1.39
CA MET A 70 2.90 -15.71 1.13
C MET A 70 3.07 -15.87 -0.39
N VAL A 71 4.17 -15.33 -0.92
CA VAL A 71 4.51 -15.42 -2.34
C VAL A 71 5.68 -16.38 -2.50
N VAL A 72 5.55 -17.32 -3.43
CA VAL A 72 6.56 -18.36 -3.68
C VAL A 72 7.05 -18.26 -5.13
N ASN A 73 8.36 -18.36 -5.32
CA ASN A 73 8.95 -18.48 -6.64
C ASN A 73 8.52 -19.79 -7.31
N GLN A 74 8.05 -19.74 -8.57
CA GLN A 74 7.51 -20.90 -9.28
C GLN A 74 8.54 -22.02 -9.50
N VAL A 75 9.81 -21.69 -9.71
CA VAL A 75 10.88 -22.68 -9.88
C VAL A 75 11.20 -23.32 -8.54
N SER A 76 11.36 -22.53 -7.48
CA SER A 76 11.57 -23.05 -6.12
C SER A 76 10.40 -23.95 -5.68
N MET A 77 9.16 -23.57 -5.98
CA MET A 77 7.98 -24.39 -5.68
C MET A 77 8.05 -25.79 -6.30
N LYS A 78 8.68 -25.93 -7.48
CA LYS A 78 8.86 -27.23 -8.15
C LYS A 78 10.07 -27.99 -7.63
N MET A 79 11.19 -27.30 -7.44
CA MET A 79 12.46 -27.92 -7.06
C MET A 79 12.51 -28.31 -5.58
N GLU A 80 11.77 -27.60 -4.73
CA GLU A 80 11.75 -27.76 -3.28
C GLU A 80 10.33 -27.99 -2.74
N ASP A 81 9.51 -28.68 -3.54
CA ASP A 81 8.06 -28.84 -3.31
C ASP A 81 7.73 -29.29 -1.88
N GLU A 82 8.37 -30.35 -1.38
CA GLU A 82 8.12 -30.87 -0.04
C GLU A 82 8.41 -29.84 1.07
N ARG A 83 9.58 -29.19 0.99
CA ARG A 83 10.01 -28.18 1.97
C ARG A 83 9.05 -27.00 2.00
N ILE A 84 8.68 -26.50 0.82
CA ILE A 84 7.81 -25.32 0.71
C ILE A 84 6.38 -25.65 1.10
N LYS A 85 5.83 -26.79 0.66
CA LYS A 85 4.49 -27.23 1.08
C LYS A 85 4.38 -27.42 2.58
N LYS A 86 5.44 -27.93 3.22
CA LYS A 86 5.49 -28.02 4.68
C LYS A 86 5.37 -26.64 5.33
N ILE A 87 6.16 -25.66 4.88
CA ILE A 87 6.08 -24.28 5.39
C ILE A 87 4.68 -23.69 5.18
N ILE A 88 4.09 -23.87 3.99
CA ILE A 88 2.72 -23.41 3.70
C ILE A 88 1.72 -24.04 4.67
N SER A 89 1.76 -25.37 4.85
CA SER A 89 0.84 -26.08 5.73
C SER A 89 1.01 -25.69 7.19
N ASP A 90 2.24 -25.52 7.65
CA ASP A 90 2.51 -25.13 9.03
C ASP A 90 2.09 -23.68 9.30
N LEU A 91 2.29 -22.78 8.34
CA LEU A 91 1.81 -21.39 8.43
C LEU A 91 0.27 -21.31 8.43
N GLN A 92 -0.40 -22.13 7.62
CA GLN A 92 -1.86 -22.20 7.57
C GLN A 92 -2.52 -22.69 8.87
N LYS A 93 -1.78 -23.39 9.75
CA LYS A 93 -2.33 -23.85 11.03
C LYS A 93 -2.32 -22.78 12.12
N VAL A 94 -1.53 -21.71 11.95
CA VAL A 94 -1.32 -20.68 12.98
C VAL A 94 -1.96 -19.33 12.62
N ILE A 95 -2.48 -19.20 11.39
CA ILE A 95 -3.28 -18.05 10.91
C ILE A 95 -4.75 -18.45 10.97
#